data_AF-A0A3C0B9D3-F1
#
_entry.id   AF-A0A3C0B9D3-F1
#
_cell.length_a   1.000
_cell.length_b   1.000
_cell.length_c   1.000
_cell.angle_alpha   90.00
_cell.angle_beta   90.00
_cell.angle_gamma   90.00
#
_symmetry.space_group_name_H-M   'P 1'
#
loop_
_entity.id
_entity.type
_entity.pdbx_description
1 polymer ?
#
loop_
_entity_poly.entity_id
_entity_poly.type
_entity_poly.pdbx_seq_one_letter_code
_entity_poly.pdbx_strand_id
1 'polypeptide(L)' 'VPVEDIKIGDIIIVKPKEIIPVDGILLSAEVLLDESSLTGESKPVNKTKGNSLWSGSVNGSGA' A
#
# COMPACT_ATOMS: atom_id res chain seq x y z
N VAL A 1 12.82 0.50 10.11
CA VAL A 1 14.10 0.43 9.39
C VAL A 1 14.05 1.43 8.24
N PRO A 2 15.19 1.97 7.79
CA PRO A 2 15.26 2.67 6.50
C PRO A 2 14.64 1.85 5.37
N VAL A 3 14.07 2.52 4.37
CA VAL A 3 13.44 1.84 3.22
C VAL A 3 14.45 1.02 2.42
N GLU A 4 15.70 1.47 2.38
CA GLU A 4 16.83 0.84 1.69
C GLU A 4 17.21 -0.53 2.26
N ASP A 5 16.87 -0.79 3.52
CA ASP A 5 17.19 -2.05 4.21
C ASP A 5 16.13 -3.14 4.01
N ILE A 6 15.01 -2.80 3.37
CA ILE A 6 13.91 -3.73 3.11
C ILE A 6 14.30 -4.73 2.03
N LYS A 7 14.09 -6.02 2.30
CA LYS A 7 14.41 -7.12 1.38
C LYS A 7 13.16 -7.81 0.86
N ILE A 8 13.30 -8.45 -0.30
CA ILE A 8 12.25 -9.30 -0.87
C ILE A 8 11.92 -10.41 0.14
N GLY A 9 10.65 -10.53 0.49
CA GLY A 9 10.14 -11.50 1.46
C GLY A 9 9.90 -10.92 2.85
N ASP A 10 10.35 -9.70 3.14
CA ASP A 10 10.04 -9.03 4.40
C ASP A 10 8.53 -8.75 4.52
N ILE A 11 8.00 -8.90 5.74
CA ILE A 11 6.62 -8.57 6.06
C ILE A 11 6.60 -7.22 6.76
N ILE A 12 5.88 -6.27 6.15
CA ILE A 12 5.81 -4.89 6.63
C ILE A 12 4.37 -4.62 7.08
N ILE A 13 4.25 -3.99 8.24
CA ILE A 13 2.97 -3.47 8.72
C ILE A 13 2.90 -1.99 8.32
N VAL A 14 1.91 -1.62 7.53
CA VAL A 14 1.60 -0.24 7.16
C VAL A 14 0.35 0.19 7.91
N LYS A 15 0.44 1.22 8.74
CA LYS A 15 -0.70 1.67 9.54
C LYS A 15 -1.68 2.47 8.67
N PRO A 16 -2.93 2.65 9.13
CA PRO A 16 -3.87 3.54 8.45
C PRO A 16 -3.27 4.95 8.28
N LYS A 17 -3.52 5.54 7.11
CA LYS A 17 -2.98 6.83 6.64
C LYS A 17 -1.47 6.88 6.41
N GLU A 18 -0.77 5.76 6.50
CA GLU A 18 0.62 5.68 6.07
C GLU A 18 0.73 5.34 4.58
N ILE A 19 1.85 5.75 3.99
CA ILE A 19 2.20 5.46 2.61
C ILE A 19 2.81 4.06 2.54
N ILE A 20 2.46 3.31 1.51
CA ILE A 20 3.11 2.05 1.16
C ILE A 20 4.54 2.36 0.67
N PRO A 21 5.59 1.91 1.39
CA PRO A 21 6.95 2.34 1.12
C PRO A 21 7.59 1.63 -0.08
N VAL A 22 7.13 0.41 -0.41
CA VAL A 22 7.69 -0.45 -1.46
C VAL A 22 6.57 -1.23 -2.16
N ASP A 23 6.80 -1.61 -3.41
CA ASP A 23 5.89 -2.52 -4.12
C ASP A 23 5.85 -3.89 -3.43
N GLY A 24 4.68 -4.52 -3.40
CA GLY A 24 4.51 -5.77 -2.67
C GLY A 24 3.19 -6.47 -2.94
N ILE A 25 2.85 -7.41 -2.06
CA ILE A 25 1.62 -8.21 -2.15
C ILE A 25 0.87 -8.09 -0.82
N LEU A 26 -0.45 -7.89 -0.88
CA LEU A 26 -1.28 -7.79 0.32
C LEU A 26 -1.37 -9.14 1.03
N LEU A 27 -0.98 -9.17 2.31
CA LEU A 27 -1.11 -10.36 3.16
C LEU A 27 -2.39 -10.36 4.02
N SER A 28 -2.97 -9.19 4.30
CA SER A 28 -4.26 -9.05 4.99
C SER A 28 -5.44 -9.45 4.09
N ALA A 29 -6.63 -9.61 4.68
CA ALA A 29 -7.82 -10.04 3.94
C ALA A 29 -8.25 -9.00 2.88
N GLU A 30 -8.33 -7.73 3.27
CA GLU A 30 -8.71 -6.62 2.41
C GLU A 30 -8.06 -5.31 2.89
N VAL A 31 -7.98 -4.33 1.98
CA VAL A 31 -7.56 -2.96 2.25
C VAL A 31 -8.16 -2.02 1.22
N LEU A 32 -8.49 -0.80 1.66
CA LEU A 32 -8.83 0.30 0.77
C LEU A 32 -7.59 1.18 0.59
N LEU A 33 -7.20 1.47 -0.65
CA LEU A 33 -6.02 2.29 -0.95
C LEU A 33 -6.39 3.55 -1.70
N ASP A 34 -5.76 4.65 -1.34
CA ASP A 34 -5.74 5.84 -2.18
C ASP A 34 -4.53 5.78 -3.11
N GLU A 35 -4.79 5.53 -4.40
CA GLU A 35 -3.79 5.52 -5.46
C GLU A 35 -3.81 6.84 -6.27
N SER A 36 -4.51 7.88 -5.80
CA SER A 36 -4.70 9.14 -6.53
C SER A 36 -3.40 9.86 -6.88
N SER A 37 -2.39 9.75 -6.01
CA SER A 37 -1.06 10.32 -6.25
C SER A 37 -0.32 9.63 -7.40
N LEU A 38 -0.74 8.42 -7.77
CA LEU A 38 -0.09 7.57 -8.77
C LEU A 38 -0.88 7.52 -10.08
N THR A 39 -2.20 7.37 -10.00
CA THR A 39 -3.07 7.24 -11.18
C THR A 39 -3.78 8.55 -11.56
N GLY A 40 -3.84 9.52 -10.64
CA GLY A 40 -4.66 10.73 -10.80
C GLY A 40 -6.15 10.52 -10.53
N GLU A 41 -6.57 9.30 -10.18
CA GLU A 41 -7.97 9.00 -9.88
C GLU A 41 -8.25 9.16 -8.39
N SER A 42 -9.18 10.05 -8.01
CA SER A 42 -9.50 10.30 -6.59
C SER A 42 -10.27 9.17 -5.91
N LYS A 43 -10.70 8.13 -6.64
CA LYS A 43 -11.52 7.07 -6.06
C LYS A 43 -10.62 6.02 -5.41
N PRO A 44 -10.79 5.72 -4.11
CA PRO A 44 -10.02 4.66 -3.48
C PRO A 44 -10.29 3.30 -4.12
N VAL A 45 -9.23 2.49 -4.22
CA VAL A 45 -9.22 1.17 -4.82
C VAL A 45 -9.28 0.12 -3.72
N ASN A 46 -10.22 -0.83 -3.81
CA ASN A 46 -10.26 -1.96 -2.89
C ASN A 46 -9.31 -3.07 -3.40
N LYS A 47 -8.48 -3.61 -2.52
CA LYS A 47 -7.58 -4.73 -2.81
C LYS A 47 -7.86 -5.85 -1.82
N THR A 48 -7.74 -7.09 -2.28
CA THR A 48 -7.88 -8.28 -1.46
C THR A 48 -6.56 -9.03 -1.35
N LYS A 49 -6.50 -9.97 -0.40
CA LYS A 49 -5.31 -10.79 -0.15
C LYS A 49 -4.73 -11.35 -1.46
N GLY A 50 -3.43 -11.19 -1.65
CA GLY A 50 -2.72 -11.64 -2.84
C GLY A 50 -2.71 -10.65 -4.00
N ASN A 51 -3.42 -9.52 -3.92
CA ASN A 51 -3.27 -8.44 -4.90
C ASN A 51 -1.94 -7.69 -4.73
N SER A 52 -1.42 -7.21 -5.85
CA SER A 52 -0.24 -6.33 -5.87
C SER A 52 -0.56 -4.96 -5.30
N LEU A 53 0.37 -4.45 -4.50
CA LEU A 53 0.39 -3.14 -3.89
C LEU A 53 1.52 -2.31 -4.53
N TRP A 54 1.23 -1.04 -4.76
CA TRP A 54 2.16 -0.13 -5.40
C TRP A 54 2.67 0.84 -4.35
N SER A 55 3.98 1.09 -4.38
CA SER A 55 4.61 2.11 -3.57
C SER A 55 4.02 3.49 -3.87
N GLY A 56 3.90 4.32 -2.83
CA GLY A 56 3.28 5.64 -2.94
C GLY A 56 1.77 5.66 -2.71
N SER A 57 1.09 4.51 -2.75
CA SER A 57 -0.33 4.42 -2.36
C SER A 57 -0.51 4.63 -0.85
N VAL A 58 -1.62 5.23 -0.42
CA VAL A 58 -1.92 5.45 1.00
C VAL A 58 -2.87 4.38 1.52
N ASN A 59 -2.59 3.82 2.69
CA ASN A 59 -3.47 2.86 3.36
C ASN A 59 -4.71 3.56 3.94
N GLY A 60 -5.84 3.42 3.27
CA GLY A 60 -7.11 4.09 3.58
C GLY A 60 -7.44 5.16 2.55
N SER A 61 -8.49 5.93 2.81
CA SER A 61 -8.74 7.17 2.08
C SER A 61 -7.75 8.23 2.55
N GLY A 62 -7.00 8.84 1.62
CA GLY A 62 -6.33 10.09 1.88
C GLY A 62 -7.36 11.11 2.33
N ALA A 63 -7.16 11.68 3.52
CA ALA A 63 -7.96 12.78 4.03
C ALA A 63 -7.01 13.89 4.43
#